data_AF-A0A524FSL9-F1
#
_entry.id   AF-A0A524FSL9-F1
#
_cell.length_a   1.000
_cell.length_b   1.000
_cell.length_c   1.000
_cell.angle_alpha   90.00
_cell.angle_beta   90.00
_cell.angle_gamma   90.00
#
_symmetry.space_group_name_H-M   'P 1'
#
loop_
_entity.id
_entity.type
_entity.pdbx_description
1 polymer ?
#
loop_
_entity_poly.entity_id
_entity_poly.type
_entity_poly.pdbx_seq_one_letter_code
_entity_poly.pdbx_strand_id
1 'polypeptide(L)'
;MFASCRSMNEDPVYLDDSSDVENRVTDLLSRLTLKEKFRLLSSQGWLRIYTTAPIKRLRIPSFKTTDGPLGVAMHSSGFKKNTRFPATISLAASWNRDLAYQIGVAMGKEVRAVGRHVLLAPGMNIARTPLNGRTFEYFSEDPYLTKELAIP
;
A
#
# COMPACT_ATOMS: atom_id res chain seq x y z
N MET A 1 -23.53 -48.98 -14.62
CA MET A 1 -22.67 -48.51 -13.52
C MET A 1 -21.44 -47.85 -14.14
N PHE A 2 -21.48 -46.55 -14.42
CA PHE A 2 -20.30 -45.76 -14.78
C PHE A 2 -20.44 -44.38 -14.15
N ALA A 3 -19.31 -43.92 -13.63
CA ALA A 3 -19.17 -42.96 -12.57
C ALA A 3 -19.64 -41.54 -12.92
N SER A 4 -20.22 -40.94 -11.88
CA SER A 4 -20.51 -39.52 -11.67
C SER A 4 -19.56 -38.55 -12.38
N CYS A 5 -20.15 -37.62 -13.11
CA CYS A 5 -19.52 -36.40 -13.60
C CYS A 5 -18.85 -35.67 -12.42
N ARG A 6 -17.54 -35.44 -12.49
CA ARG A 6 -16.84 -34.53 -11.57
C ARG A 6 -17.55 -33.17 -11.65
N SER A 7 -18.14 -32.72 -10.53
CA SER A 7 -18.52 -31.31 -10.43
C SER A 7 -17.25 -30.49 -10.65
N MET A 8 -17.25 -29.65 -11.69
CA MET A 8 -16.32 -28.55 -11.76
C MET A 8 -16.61 -27.72 -10.50
N ASN A 9 -15.72 -27.77 -9.50
CA ASN A 9 -15.81 -26.84 -8.38
C ASN A 9 -15.57 -25.46 -9.00
N GLU A 10 -16.64 -24.72 -9.22
CA GLU A 10 -16.55 -23.30 -9.50
C GLU A 10 -15.67 -22.67 -8.41
N ASP A 11 -14.67 -21.90 -8.82
CA ASP A 11 -13.84 -21.19 -7.87
C ASP A 11 -14.74 -20.29 -7.00
N PRO A 12 -14.46 -20.16 -5.70
CA PRO A 12 -15.20 -19.24 -4.83
C PRO A 12 -15.31 -17.83 -5.41
N VAL A 13 -16.42 -17.14 -5.14
CA VAL A 13 -16.69 -15.77 -5.63
C VAL A 13 -15.54 -14.82 -5.34
N TYR A 14 -14.86 -14.93 -4.19
CA TYR A 14 -13.73 -14.04 -3.90
C TYR A 14 -12.54 -14.13 -4.88
N LEU A 15 -12.39 -15.28 -5.57
CA LEU A 15 -11.38 -15.51 -6.60
C LEU A 15 -11.83 -15.11 -8.01
N ASP A 16 -13.14 -14.86 -8.22
CA ASP A 16 -13.68 -14.36 -9.47
C ASP A 16 -13.35 -12.86 -9.60
N ASP A 17 -12.53 -12.51 -10.59
CA ASP A 17 -12.11 -11.13 -10.85
C ASP A 17 -13.15 -10.30 -11.61
N SER A 18 -14.18 -10.95 -12.16
CA SER A 18 -15.31 -10.29 -12.84
C SER A 18 -16.40 -9.84 -11.86
N SER A 19 -16.45 -10.41 -10.66
CA SER A 19 -17.39 -10.01 -9.60
C SER A 19 -17.01 -8.68 -8.96
N ASP A 20 -18.03 -7.97 -8.46
CA ASP A 20 -17.86 -6.74 -7.67
C ASP A 20 -16.98 -6.96 -6.43
N VAL A 21 -16.20 -5.94 -6.08
CA VAL A 21 -15.23 -5.99 -4.98
C VAL A 21 -15.90 -6.28 -3.64
N GLU A 22 -17.05 -5.67 -3.34
CA GLU A 22 -17.72 -5.88 -2.05
C GLU A 22 -18.23 -7.32 -1.92
N ASN A 23 -18.81 -7.87 -2.99
CA ASN A 23 -19.25 -9.27 -3.01
C ASN A 23 -18.07 -10.23 -2.76
N ARG A 24 -16.93 -9.97 -3.40
CA ARG A 24 -15.71 -10.76 -3.21
C ARG A 24 -15.18 -10.66 -1.78
N VAL A 25 -15.20 -9.46 -1.20
CA VAL A 25 -14.77 -9.21 0.18
C VAL A 25 -15.71 -9.90 1.17
N THR A 26 -17.03 -9.79 0.99
CA THR A 26 -18.02 -10.45 1.85
C THR A 26 -17.87 -11.97 1.81
N ASP A 27 -17.73 -12.57 0.63
CA ASP A 27 -17.49 -14.01 0.48
C ASP A 27 -16.18 -14.43 1.19
N LEU A 28 -15.08 -13.68 0.98
CA LEU A 28 -13.80 -13.95 1.65
C LEU A 28 -13.91 -13.85 3.19
N LEU A 29 -14.56 -12.80 3.71
CA LEU A 29 -14.73 -12.57 5.14
C LEU A 29 -15.57 -13.64 5.83
N SER A 30 -16.52 -14.24 5.11
CA SER A 30 -17.33 -15.37 5.59
C SER A 30 -16.50 -16.66 5.74
N ARG A 31 -15.47 -16.82 4.90
CA ARG A 31 -14.59 -18.00 4.86
C ARG A 31 -13.40 -17.93 5.82
N LEU A 32 -13.10 -16.74 6.35
CA LEU A 32 -12.01 -16.50 7.29
C LEU A 32 -12.42 -16.89 8.71
N THR A 33 -11.59 -17.70 9.37
CA THR A 33 -11.68 -17.90 10.82
C THR A 33 -11.31 -16.61 11.56
N LEU A 34 -11.75 -16.47 12.81
CA LEU A 34 -11.38 -15.33 13.65
C LEU A 34 -9.85 -15.15 13.77
N LYS A 35 -9.12 -16.26 13.92
CA LYS A 35 -7.65 -16.26 13.97
C LYS A 35 -7.01 -15.77 12.67
N GLU A 36 -7.57 -16.14 11.52
CA GLU A 36 -7.11 -15.65 10.22
C GLU A 36 -7.41 -14.15 10.04
N LYS A 37 -8.55 -13.65 10.54
CA LYS A 37 -8.84 -12.20 10.57
C LYS A 37 -7.78 -11.44 11.37
N PHE A 38 -7.42 -11.90 12.57
CA PHE A 38 -6.35 -11.28 13.36
C PHE A 38 -4.98 -11.30 12.67
N ARG A 39 -4.69 -12.33 11.86
CA ARG A 39 -3.44 -12.40 11.08
C ARG A 39 -3.36 -11.33 9.98
N LEU A 40 -4.50 -10.91 9.43
CA LEU A 40 -4.55 -9.83 8.44
C LEU A 40 -4.37 -8.45 9.08
N LEU A 41 -4.69 -8.31 10.37
CA LEU A 41 -4.58 -7.06 11.12
C LEU A 41 -3.23 -6.87 11.84
N SER A 42 -2.32 -7.84 11.74
CA SER A 42 -1.04 -7.81 12.44
C SER A 42 0.14 -8.04 11.50
N SER A 43 1.27 -7.43 11.85
CA SER A 43 2.54 -7.71 11.19
C SER A 43 3.11 -9.05 11.65
N GLN A 44 4.01 -9.62 10.87
CA GLN A 44 4.71 -10.87 11.20
C GLN A 44 5.81 -10.71 12.27
N GLY A 45 5.73 -9.69 13.11
CA GLY A 45 6.72 -9.37 14.14
C GLY A 45 7.83 -8.43 13.66
N TRP A 46 8.76 -8.11 14.57
CA TRP A 46 9.78 -7.05 14.40
C TRP A 46 10.58 -7.15 13.10
N LEU A 47 11.12 -8.33 12.78
CA LEU A 47 11.92 -8.54 11.56
C LEU A 47 11.12 -8.51 10.26
N ARG A 48 9.78 -8.52 10.34
CA ARG A 48 8.86 -8.57 9.20
C ARG A 48 7.71 -7.57 9.35
N ILE A 49 8.01 -6.43 9.98
CA ILE A 49 7.02 -5.42 10.40
C ILE A 49 6.18 -4.87 9.23
N TYR A 50 6.75 -4.84 8.02
CA TYR A 50 6.08 -4.37 6.79
C TYR A 50 5.21 -5.43 6.09
N THR A 51 4.92 -6.56 6.74
CA THR A 51 4.24 -7.67 6.06
C THR A 51 3.24 -8.38 6.97
N THR A 52 2.07 -8.72 6.42
CA THR A 52 1.10 -9.60 7.09
C THR A 52 1.41 -11.07 6.85
N ALA A 53 0.94 -11.95 7.74
CA ALA A 53 1.11 -13.39 7.55
C ALA A 53 0.21 -13.90 6.40
N PRO A 54 0.71 -14.75 5.48
CA PRO A 54 -0.13 -15.32 4.42
C PRO A 54 -1.15 -16.31 5.00
N ILE A 55 -2.31 -16.43 4.35
CA ILE A 55 -3.32 -17.43 4.68
C ILE A 55 -3.37 -18.45 3.54
N LYS A 56 -2.50 -19.46 3.65
CA LYS A 56 -2.27 -20.46 2.59
C LYS A 56 -3.55 -21.22 2.19
N ARG A 57 -4.40 -21.57 3.15
CA ARG A 57 -5.67 -22.30 2.93
C ARG A 57 -6.60 -21.59 1.94
N LEU A 58 -6.64 -20.26 2.00
CA LEU A 58 -7.48 -19.41 1.14
C LEU A 58 -6.69 -18.77 -0.01
N ARG A 59 -5.44 -19.20 -0.24
CA ARG A 59 -4.55 -18.64 -1.28
C ARG A 59 -4.32 -17.13 -1.15
N ILE A 60 -4.38 -16.59 0.08
CA ILE A 60 -4.11 -15.16 0.33
C ILE A 60 -2.60 -14.97 0.56
N PRO A 61 -1.90 -14.22 -0.33
CA PRO A 61 -0.48 -13.94 -0.15
C PRO A 61 -0.25 -12.97 1.02
N SER A 62 1.02 -12.82 1.41
CA SER A 62 1.42 -11.80 2.37
C SER A 62 1.19 -10.41 1.76
N PHE A 63 0.43 -9.57 2.46
CA PHE A 63 0.31 -8.16 2.13
C PHE A 63 1.56 -7.43 2.61
N LYS A 64 2.12 -6.57 1.78
CA LYS A 64 3.45 -5.97 1.97
C LYS A 64 3.38 -4.47 1.78
N THR A 65 3.83 -3.74 2.78
CA THR A 65 4.00 -2.29 2.74
C THR A 65 5.48 -1.93 2.54
N THR A 66 5.75 -0.66 2.24
CA THR A 66 7.11 -0.10 2.21
C THR A 66 7.04 1.35 2.67
N ASP A 67 8.06 1.80 3.39
CA ASP A 67 8.15 3.19 3.83
C ASP A 67 8.37 4.13 2.65
N GLY A 68 7.83 5.35 2.80
CA GLY A 68 8.18 6.54 2.03
C GLY A 68 8.64 7.67 2.98
N PRO A 69 8.40 8.97 2.68
CA PRO A 69 7.69 9.52 1.52
C PRO A 69 8.59 9.89 0.34
N LEU A 70 9.92 9.83 0.49
CA LEU A 70 10.90 10.21 -0.55
C LEU A 70 11.13 9.09 -1.59
N GLY A 71 10.07 8.37 -1.94
CA GLY A 71 10.12 7.16 -2.76
C GLY A 71 10.25 5.88 -1.92
N VAL A 72 10.40 4.75 -2.61
CA VAL A 72 10.44 3.43 -1.98
C VAL A 72 11.66 3.28 -1.07
N ALA A 73 11.47 3.03 0.22
CA ALA A 73 12.60 2.86 1.13
C ALA A 73 13.34 1.52 0.94
N MET A 74 14.67 1.57 0.99
CA MET A 74 15.54 0.41 0.75
C MET A 74 15.34 -0.71 1.78
N HIS A 75 15.22 -0.38 3.07
CA HIS A 75 15.09 -1.38 4.14
C HIS A 75 13.76 -2.13 4.11
N SER A 76 12.68 -1.50 3.65
CA SER A 76 11.33 -2.09 3.61
C SER A 76 10.92 -2.63 2.23
N SER A 77 11.70 -2.33 1.19
CA SER A 77 11.53 -2.94 -0.15
C SER A 77 12.30 -4.24 -0.34
N GLY A 78 13.17 -4.62 0.60
CA GLY A 78 14.07 -5.77 0.47
C GLY A 78 15.37 -5.42 -0.25
N PHE A 79 15.91 -4.23 0.01
CA PHE A 79 17.18 -3.73 -0.50
C PHE A 79 17.29 -3.66 -2.03
N LYS A 80 16.14 -3.48 -2.71
CA LYS A 80 16.09 -3.26 -4.15
C LYS A 80 16.49 -1.82 -4.47
N LYS A 81 17.24 -1.61 -5.55
CA LYS A 81 17.56 -0.27 -6.07
C LYS A 81 16.27 0.40 -6.55
N ASN A 82 16.11 1.68 -6.22
CA ASN A 82 14.94 2.50 -6.52
C ASN A 82 15.33 3.98 -6.55
N THR A 83 14.43 4.82 -7.05
CA THR A 83 14.67 6.26 -7.16
C THR A 83 14.49 6.94 -5.80
N ARG A 84 15.38 7.88 -5.49
CA ARG A 84 15.20 8.79 -4.35
C ARG A 84 14.75 10.14 -4.87
N PHE A 85 13.49 10.45 -4.60
CA PHE A 85 12.89 11.70 -5.00
C PHE A 85 13.30 12.82 -4.03
N PRO A 86 13.18 14.11 -4.44
CA PRO A 86 13.30 15.22 -3.52
C PRO A 86 12.37 15.06 -2.31
N ALA A 87 12.74 15.69 -1.18
CA ALA A 87 11.89 15.77 -0.01
C ALA A 87 10.53 16.38 -0.36
N THR A 88 9.47 15.96 0.33
CA THR A 88 8.09 16.44 0.08
C THR A 88 8.02 17.96 0.19
N ILE A 89 8.77 18.57 1.12
CA ILE A 89 8.85 20.03 1.27
C ILE A 89 9.48 20.71 0.05
N SER A 90 10.43 20.04 -0.63
CA SER A 90 11.04 20.55 -1.88
C SER A 90 10.06 20.46 -3.04
N LEU A 91 9.25 19.40 -3.11
CA LEU A 91 8.13 19.34 -4.04
C LEU A 91 7.11 20.45 -3.75
N ALA A 92 6.81 20.73 -2.47
CA ALA A 92 5.90 21.80 -2.09
C ALA A 92 6.39 23.18 -2.53
N ALA A 93 7.69 23.44 -2.41
CA ALA A 93 8.32 24.67 -2.88
C ALA A 93 8.21 24.89 -4.40
N SER A 94 7.86 23.87 -5.20
CA SER A 94 7.63 24.02 -6.63
C SER A 94 6.26 24.59 -6.99
N TRP A 95 5.27 24.52 -6.08
CA TRP A 95 3.87 24.86 -6.32
C TRP A 95 3.27 24.20 -7.58
N ASN A 96 3.85 23.08 -8.03
CA ASN A 96 3.53 22.44 -9.30
C ASN A 96 2.74 21.14 -9.10
N ARG A 97 1.44 21.19 -9.42
CA ARG A 97 0.50 20.06 -9.32
C ARG A 97 0.83 18.93 -10.28
N ASP A 98 1.17 19.26 -11.53
CA ASP A 98 1.53 18.27 -12.53
C ASP A 98 2.78 17.49 -12.12
N LEU A 99 3.77 18.18 -11.56
CA LEU A 99 4.97 17.54 -11.03
C LEU A 99 4.64 16.62 -9.85
N ALA A 100 3.78 17.07 -8.92
CA ALA A 100 3.34 16.23 -7.81
C ALA A 100 2.64 14.96 -8.29
N TYR A 101 1.76 15.07 -9.28
CA TYR A 101 1.09 13.94 -9.92
C TYR A 101 2.08 12.96 -10.56
N GLN A 102 3.03 13.48 -11.36
CA GLN A 102 4.04 12.67 -12.04
C GLN A 102 4.93 11.91 -11.04
N ILE A 103 5.33 12.57 -9.95
CA ILE A 103 6.10 11.92 -8.87
C ILE A 103 5.26 10.81 -8.22
N GLY A 104 3.99 11.07 -7.89
CA GLY A 104 3.09 10.06 -7.33
C GLY A 104 2.94 8.84 -8.23
N VAL A 105 2.75 9.05 -9.54
CA VAL A 105 2.68 7.97 -10.55
C VAL A 105 4.00 7.18 -10.61
N ALA A 106 5.14 7.88 -10.61
CA ALA A 106 6.45 7.23 -10.63
C ALA A 106 6.67 6.36 -9.38
N MET A 107 6.37 6.90 -8.18
CA MET A 107 6.45 6.15 -6.93
C MET A 107 5.53 4.92 -6.93
N GLY A 108 4.29 5.05 -7.40
CA GLY A 108 3.35 3.92 -7.50
C GLY A 108 3.85 2.80 -8.42
N LYS A 109 4.49 3.16 -9.54
CA LYS A 109 5.15 2.18 -10.44
C LYS A 109 6.31 1.47 -9.73
N GLU A 110 7.14 2.19 -8.99
CA GLU A 110 8.27 1.59 -8.26
C GLU A 110 7.81 0.66 -7.13
N VAL A 111 6.75 1.02 -6.39
CA VAL A 111 6.15 0.18 -5.35
C VAL A 111 5.74 -1.18 -5.92
N ARG A 112 5.07 -1.19 -7.08
CA ARG A 112 4.73 -2.43 -7.77
C ARG A 112 5.97 -3.18 -8.26
N ALA A 113 6.94 -2.48 -8.85
CA ALA A 113 8.19 -3.09 -9.33
C ALA A 113 9.00 -3.78 -8.21
N VAL A 114 8.99 -3.22 -6.99
CA VAL A 114 9.64 -3.85 -5.84
C VAL A 114 8.81 -4.97 -5.21
N GLY A 115 7.60 -5.25 -5.69
CA GLY A 115 6.72 -6.31 -5.20
C GLY A 115 6.05 -5.95 -3.86
N ARG A 116 5.71 -4.67 -3.69
CA ARG A 116 4.99 -4.11 -2.54
C ARG A 116 3.63 -3.62 -3.00
N HIS A 117 2.72 -3.45 -2.05
CA HIS A 117 1.31 -3.15 -2.32
C HIS A 117 0.93 -1.74 -1.87
N VAL A 118 1.55 -1.26 -0.77
CA VAL A 118 1.27 0.06 -0.20
C VAL A 118 2.58 0.78 0.08
N LEU A 119 2.63 2.03 -0.34
CA LEU A 119 3.64 3.00 0.09
C LEU A 119 3.09 3.76 1.30
N LEU A 120 3.87 3.86 2.37
CA LEU A 120 3.51 4.65 3.55
C LEU A 120 3.88 6.12 3.29
N ALA A 121 3.11 6.74 2.40
CA ALA A 121 3.27 8.10 1.89
C ALA A 121 1.93 8.59 1.29
N PRO A 122 1.76 9.91 1.05
CA PRO A 122 2.66 11.00 1.45
C PRO A 122 2.59 11.31 2.95
N GLY A 123 3.58 12.05 3.45
CA GLY A 123 3.46 12.71 4.75
C GLY A 123 2.63 13.99 4.58
N MET A 124 1.52 14.12 5.31
CA MET A 124 0.58 15.25 5.17
C MET A 124 0.33 16.00 6.48
N ASN A 125 1.15 15.80 7.50
CA ASN A 125 1.02 16.57 8.74
C ASN A 125 1.33 18.05 8.46
N ILE A 126 0.58 18.95 9.08
CA ILE A 126 0.83 20.39 8.98
C ILE A 126 2.12 20.74 9.73
N ALA A 127 3.02 21.47 9.06
CA ALA A 127 4.28 21.95 9.61
C ALA A 127 4.07 23.08 10.63
N ARG A 128 3.48 22.78 11.79
CA ARG A 128 3.11 23.77 12.82
C ARG A 128 4.29 24.46 13.50
N THR A 129 5.46 23.82 13.52
CA THR A 129 6.66 24.36 14.14
C THR A 129 7.88 23.95 13.31
N PRO A 130 8.83 24.87 13.07
CA PRO A 130 10.05 24.56 12.32
C PRO A 130 10.99 23.61 13.08
N LEU A 131 10.75 23.39 14.39
CA LEU A 131 11.59 22.51 15.22
C LEU A 131 11.27 21.02 15.04
N ASN A 132 10.20 20.67 14.32
CA ASN A 132 9.85 19.27 14.11
C ASN A 132 10.83 18.61 13.11
N GLY A 133 11.59 17.63 13.59
CA GLY A 133 12.59 16.92 12.79
C GLY A 133 12.05 16.14 11.60
N ARG A 134 10.73 15.94 11.51
CA ARG A 134 10.06 15.28 10.36
C ARG A 134 9.45 16.26 9.36
N THR A 135 9.63 17.57 9.54
CA THR A 135 8.98 18.59 8.69
C THR A 135 9.31 18.40 7.20
N PHE A 136 10.51 17.95 6.87
CA PHE A 136 10.92 17.70 5.48
C PHE A 136 10.11 16.60 4.77
N GLU A 137 9.49 15.69 5.53
CA GLU A 137 8.62 14.62 5.01
C GLU A 137 7.23 15.13 4.61
N TYR A 138 6.85 16.33 5.06
CA TYR A 138 5.53 16.94 4.84
C TYR A 138 5.59 18.01 3.75
N PHE A 139 4.41 18.45 3.28
CA PHE A 139 4.31 19.48 2.24
C PHE A 139 4.57 20.89 2.78
N SER A 140 3.65 21.43 3.59
CA SER A 140 3.67 22.83 3.99
C SER A 140 3.01 23.05 5.37
N GLU A 141 3.18 24.24 5.91
CA GLU A 141 2.33 24.77 7.00
C GLU A 141 0.94 25.20 6.48
N ASP A 142 0.83 25.48 5.18
CA ASP A 142 -0.42 25.88 4.55
C ASP A 142 -1.27 24.65 4.15
N PRO A 143 -2.50 24.51 4.70
CA PRO A 143 -3.37 23.38 4.40
C PRO A 143 -3.89 23.40 2.96
N TYR A 144 -4.04 24.58 2.33
CA TYR A 144 -4.52 24.69 0.96
C TYR A 144 -3.50 24.12 -0.03
N LEU A 145 -2.25 24.57 0.03
CA LEU A 145 -1.14 24.06 -0.76
C LEU A 145 -0.94 22.56 -0.53
N THR A 146 -1.01 22.11 0.73
CA THR A 146 -0.91 20.70 1.07
C THR A 146 -1.98 19.86 0.37
N LYS A 147 -3.23 20.34 0.33
CA LYS A 147 -4.33 19.66 -0.37
C LYS A 147 -4.10 19.66 -1.89
N GLU A 148 -3.74 20.80 -2.47
CA GLU A 148 -3.55 20.94 -3.92
C GLU A 148 -2.41 20.05 -4.45
N LEU A 149 -1.40 19.74 -3.64
CA LEU A 149 -0.28 18.88 -4.06
C LEU A 149 -0.47 17.41 -3.70
N ALA A 150 -1.25 17.09 -2.65
CA ALA A 150 -1.51 15.70 -2.27
C ALA A 150 -2.60 15.06 -3.15
N ILE A 151 -3.55 15.86 -3.63
CA ILE A 151 -4.61 15.44 -4.55
C ILE A 151 -4.60 16.40 -5.75
N PRO A 152 -3.51 16.36 -6.56
CA PRO A 152 -3.27 17.31 -7.64
C PRO A 152 -4.17 17.09 -8.86
#